data_AF-A0A6S6QQ18-F1
#
_entry.id   AF-A0A6S6QQ18-F1
#
_cell.length_a   1.000
_cell.length_b   1.000
_cell.length_c   1.000
_cell.angle_alpha   90.00
_cell.angle_beta   90.00
_cell.angle_gamma   90.00
#
_symmetry.space_group_name_H-M   'P 1'
#
loop_
_entity.id
_entity.type
_entity.pdbx_description
1 polymer ?
#
loop_
_entity_poly.entity_id
_entity_poly.type
_entity_poly.pdbx_seq_one_letter_code
_entity_poly.pdbx_strand_id
1 'polypeptide(L)'
;MKNMGLKSFKRKAAALCLSFALVLGTLLTPVAAYAAATNPATELDGELSPIYQGSVGDCGAISAIQALDNSIYGKGLLKTMITVNSNKTYTLNFGSGKVTVTQKEVDAAHVTGDLDARVIEVALQKTMNVYNGVFACDVFTRMTGFKQKTSYGGSSKKSTINALAAKFASGQGAMAACDFTIADPSKGIIGDGGHSYSIRWVDEEIVVLINPWDTSKLIYMSRNQFENSIRYMTYVDESAKRVVVYWD
;
A
#
# COMPACT_ATOMS: atom_id res chain seq x y z
N MET A 1 -35.31 7.71 80.81
CA MET A 1 -34.83 9.00 80.27
C MET A 1 -35.14 9.06 78.79
N LYS A 2 -35.83 10.13 78.34
CA LYS A 2 -36.06 10.61 76.95
C LYS A 2 -36.33 9.53 75.88
N ASN A 3 -37.57 9.15 75.56
CA ASN A 3 -38.71 9.90 75.00
C ASN A 3 -38.53 10.34 73.53
N MET A 4 -39.48 9.87 72.70
CA MET A 4 -39.95 10.39 71.40
C MET A 4 -39.01 10.29 70.19
N GLY A 5 -39.45 9.89 68.99
CA GLY A 5 -40.82 9.61 68.57
C GLY A 5 -40.88 9.10 67.13
N LEU A 6 -41.88 8.25 66.90
CA LEU A 6 -42.38 7.81 65.60
C LEU A 6 -43.45 8.82 65.13
N LYS A 7 -43.29 9.42 63.95
CA LYS A 7 -44.36 10.10 63.18
C LYS A 7 -43.96 10.06 61.70
N SER A 8 -44.79 9.81 60.70
CA SER A 8 -46.20 9.45 60.65
C SER A 8 -46.54 9.07 59.20
N PHE A 9 -47.17 7.91 59.04
CA PHE A 9 -48.29 7.58 58.16
C PHE A 9 -48.84 8.61 57.15
N LYS A 10 -49.05 8.17 55.89
CA LYS A 10 -50.30 8.23 55.08
C LYS A 10 -50.00 7.64 53.67
N ARG A 11 -50.27 6.36 53.39
CA ARG A 11 -51.51 5.76 52.81
C ARG A 11 -52.18 6.56 51.70
N LYS A 12 -52.25 5.94 50.49
CA LYS A 12 -53.43 5.54 49.69
C LYS A 12 -53.07 5.62 48.20
N ALA A 13 -52.85 4.49 47.51
CA ALA A 13 -53.86 3.65 46.87
C ALA A 13 -54.43 4.25 45.58
N ALA A 14 -54.09 3.67 44.43
CA ALA A 14 -54.99 3.48 43.30
C ALA A 14 -54.39 2.46 42.32
N ALA A 15 -55.06 1.31 42.24
CA ALA A 15 -54.92 0.33 41.18
C ALA A 15 -55.80 0.74 39.97
N LEU A 16 -55.79 -0.12 38.94
CA LEU A 16 -56.63 -0.13 37.72
C LEU A 16 -56.18 0.83 36.59
N CYS A 17 -56.23 0.50 35.30
CA CYS A 17 -56.57 -0.72 34.56
C CYS A 17 -56.37 -0.43 33.05
N LEU A 18 -56.30 -1.50 32.25
CA LEU A 18 -56.76 -1.63 30.84
C LEU A 18 -56.05 -0.75 29.77
N SER A 19 -55.21 -1.32 28.90
CA SER A 19 -55.49 -2.16 27.70
C SER A 19 -55.81 -1.38 26.42
N PHE A 20 -55.47 -1.98 25.26
CA PHE A 20 -55.60 -1.56 23.85
C PHE A 20 -54.35 -0.85 23.29
N ALA A 21 -53.76 -1.22 22.15
CA ALA A 21 -54.14 -2.16 21.10
C ALA A 21 -52.89 -2.63 20.32
N LEU A 22 -53.04 -3.78 19.65
CA LEU A 22 -52.14 -4.29 18.62
C LEU A 22 -51.98 -3.33 17.42
N VAL A 23 -50.86 -3.50 16.70
CA VAL A 23 -50.70 -3.80 15.25
C VAL A 23 -49.60 -2.94 14.60
N LEU A 24 -48.76 -3.61 13.78
CA LEU A 24 -47.80 -3.13 12.78
C LEU A 24 -46.48 -2.59 13.34
N GLY A 25 -45.29 -2.97 12.88
CA GLY A 25 -44.91 -3.79 11.73
C GLY A 25 -43.43 -3.54 11.46
N THR A 26 -42.66 -4.60 11.22
CA THR A 26 -41.53 -4.62 10.27
C THR A 26 -40.63 -3.37 10.18
N LEU A 27 -39.70 -3.13 11.11
CA LEU A 27 -38.57 -2.20 10.85
C LEU A 27 -37.26 -2.59 11.57
N LEU A 28 -36.98 -3.89 11.69
CA LEU A 28 -35.61 -4.34 11.98
C LEU A 28 -35.20 -5.38 10.93
N THR A 29 -35.23 -4.97 9.67
CA THR A 29 -34.26 -5.53 8.73
C THR A 29 -32.91 -4.94 9.12
N PRO A 30 -31.85 -5.74 9.37
CA PRO A 30 -30.52 -5.18 9.33
C PRO A 30 -30.40 -4.55 7.95
N VAL A 31 -30.14 -3.25 7.89
CA VAL A 31 -29.55 -2.67 6.69
C VAL A 31 -28.24 -3.42 6.57
N ALA A 32 -28.23 -4.48 5.77
CA ALA A 32 -27.00 -4.95 5.19
C ALA A 32 -26.44 -3.70 4.54
N ALA A 33 -25.41 -3.13 5.18
CA ALA A 33 -24.52 -2.22 4.50
C ALA A 33 -24.00 -3.04 3.33
N TYR A 34 -24.67 -2.89 2.18
CA TYR A 34 -24.09 -3.16 0.90
C TYR A 34 -22.88 -2.21 0.88
N ALA A 35 -21.73 -2.72 1.32
CA ALA A 35 -20.48 -2.25 0.77
C ALA A 35 -20.68 -2.46 -0.72
N ALA A 36 -20.99 -1.37 -1.44
CA ALA A 36 -20.94 -1.39 -2.88
C ALA A 36 -19.56 -1.98 -3.19
N ALA A 37 -19.53 -3.10 -3.91
CA ALA A 37 -18.27 -3.68 -4.33
C ALA A 37 -17.53 -2.57 -5.06
N THR A 38 -16.44 -2.09 -4.45
CA THR A 38 -15.61 -1.05 -5.05
C THR A 38 -15.16 -1.59 -6.39
N ASN A 39 -15.30 -0.79 -7.44
CA ASN A 39 -14.73 -1.14 -8.73
C ASN A 39 -13.35 -0.48 -8.80
N PRO A 40 -12.25 -1.21 -8.56
CA PRO A 40 -10.92 -0.60 -8.47
C PRO A 40 -10.50 0.07 -9.78
N ALA A 41 -11.08 -0.35 -10.90
CA ALA A 41 -10.83 0.26 -12.20
C ALA A 41 -11.48 1.65 -12.37
N THR A 42 -12.26 2.15 -11.41
CA THR A 42 -12.96 3.44 -11.55
C THR A 42 -12.96 4.28 -10.28
N GLU A 43 -12.42 3.78 -9.17
CA GLU A 43 -12.50 4.42 -7.86
C GLU A 43 -11.12 4.84 -7.37
N LEU A 44 -11.05 6.04 -6.78
CA LEU A 44 -9.89 6.49 -6.01
C LEU A 44 -10.16 6.21 -4.54
N ASP A 45 -9.79 5.02 -4.07
CA ASP A 45 -10.10 4.54 -2.72
C ASP A 45 -8.87 4.58 -1.78
N GLY A 46 -7.70 4.88 -2.32
CA GLY A 46 -6.45 4.92 -1.55
C GLY A 46 -6.00 3.54 -1.09
N GLU A 47 -6.45 2.48 -1.77
CA GLU A 47 -6.02 1.10 -1.65
C GLU A 47 -5.53 0.62 -3.02
N LEU A 48 -4.66 -0.39 -3.07
CA LEU A 48 -4.23 -0.96 -4.35
C LEU A 48 -4.85 -2.33 -4.54
N SER A 49 -5.66 -2.44 -5.58
CA SER A 49 -6.04 -3.71 -6.19
C SER A 49 -4.96 -4.20 -7.16
N PRO A 50 -5.08 -5.43 -7.71
CA PRO A 50 -4.13 -5.92 -8.69
C PRO A 50 -3.95 -4.95 -9.87
N ILE A 51 -2.70 -4.75 -10.25
CA ILE A 51 -2.27 -3.94 -11.37
C ILE A 51 -1.41 -4.77 -12.32
N TYR A 52 -1.41 -4.37 -13.58
CA TYR A 52 -0.70 -5.07 -14.64
C TYR A 52 0.08 -4.06 -15.47
N GLN A 53 1.40 -4.20 -15.47
CA GLN A 53 2.29 -3.39 -16.31
C GLN A 53 1.97 -3.62 -17.80
N GLY A 54 1.95 -2.55 -18.58
CA GLY A 54 1.86 -2.61 -20.03
C GLY A 54 3.20 -2.97 -20.71
N SER A 55 3.25 -2.91 -22.04
CA SER A 55 4.46 -3.19 -22.82
C SER A 55 5.41 -1.98 -22.93
N VAL A 56 5.82 -1.43 -21.78
CA VAL A 56 6.76 -0.28 -21.68
C VAL A 56 7.79 -0.51 -20.56
N GLY A 57 8.87 0.28 -20.54
CA GLY A 57 10.05 0.06 -19.70
C GLY A 57 9.94 0.47 -18.23
N ASP A 58 8.74 0.62 -17.67
CA ASP A 58 8.47 1.25 -16.37
C ASP A 58 8.40 0.28 -15.18
N CYS A 59 8.92 -0.94 -15.31
CA CYS A 59 8.86 -1.98 -14.27
C CYS A 59 9.31 -1.50 -12.88
N GLY A 60 10.32 -0.63 -12.80
CA GLY A 60 10.77 -0.01 -11.56
C GLY A 60 9.74 0.93 -10.93
N ALA A 61 8.97 1.66 -11.75
CA ALA A 61 7.86 2.48 -11.27
C ALA A 61 6.69 1.63 -10.81
N ILE A 62 6.27 0.62 -11.58
CA ILE A 62 5.16 -0.25 -11.20
C ILE A 62 5.48 -1.05 -9.93
N SER A 63 6.72 -1.55 -9.81
CA SER A 63 7.18 -2.23 -8.58
C SER A 63 7.15 -1.29 -7.36
N ALA A 64 7.51 -0.02 -7.54
CA ALA A 64 7.46 0.98 -6.49
C ALA A 64 6.03 1.38 -6.10
N ILE A 65 5.12 1.51 -7.09
CA ILE A 65 3.69 1.74 -6.84
C ILE A 65 3.12 0.57 -6.04
N GLN A 66 3.32 -0.67 -6.50
CA GLN A 66 2.87 -1.87 -5.79
C GLN A 66 3.40 -1.93 -4.36
N ALA A 67 4.63 -1.47 -4.13
CA ALA A 67 5.25 -1.48 -2.80
C ALA A 67 4.55 -0.55 -1.78
N LEU A 68 3.71 0.40 -2.22
CA LEU A 68 2.87 1.20 -1.31
C LEU A 68 1.99 0.28 -0.45
N ASP A 69 1.41 -0.76 -1.03
CA ASP A 69 0.52 -1.68 -0.31
C ASP A 69 1.26 -2.66 0.62
N ASN A 70 2.59 -2.74 0.54
CA ASN A 70 3.38 -3.69 1.33
C ASN A 70 3.73 -3.16 2.73
N SER A 71 3.35 -1.93 3.08
CA SER A 71 3.67 -1.34 4.38
C SER A 71 2.59 -0.41 4.93
N ILE A 72 2.57 -0.26 6.25
CA ILE A 72 1.69 0.70 6.94
C ILE A 72 1.98 2.13 6.44
N TYR A 73 3.27 2.49 6.33
CA TYR A 73 3.68 3.81 5.85
C TYR A 73 3.24 4.07 4.41
N GLY A 74 3.47 3.10 3.51
CA GLY A 74 3.10 3.21 2.09
C GLY A 74 1.59 3.33 1.88
N LYS A 75 0.78 2.54 2.60
CA LYS A 75 -0.69 2.67 2.57
C LYS A 75 -1.14 4.04 3.07
N GLY A 76 -0.51 4.55 4.14
CA GLY A 76 -0.77 5.90 4.63
C GLY A 76 -0.42 6.99 3.60
N LEU A 77 0.68 6.81 2.87
CA LEU A 77 1.08 7.71 1.80
C LEU A 77 0.06 7.68 0.66
N LEU A 78 -0.35 6.48 0.20
CA LEU A 78 -1.32 6.31 -0.88
C LEU A 78 -2.64 7.05 -0.59
N LYS A 79 -3.20 6.87 0.61
CA LYS A 79 -4.45 7.52 1.07
C LYS A 79 -4.44 9.05 1.04
N THR A 80 -3.26 9.66 1.01
CA THR A 80 -3.09 11.12 1.05
C THR A 80 -2.41 11.69 -0.19
N MET A 81 -1.90 10.84 -1.07
CA MET A 81 -1.10 11.24 -2.22
C MET A 81 -1.94 11.95 -3.27
N ILE A 82 -3.16 11.48 -3.52
CA ILE A 82 -4.01 11.94 -4.63
C ILE A 82 -5.07 12.91 -4.12
N THR A 83 -5.20 14.06 -4.76
CA THR A 83 -6.27 15.03 -4.55
C THR A 83 -7.07 15.18 -5.84
N VAL A 84 -8.39 14.98 -5.77
CA VAL A 84 -9.30 15.23 -6.90
C VAL A 84 -9.69 16.70 -6.92
N ASN A 85 -9.42 17.38 -8.03
CA ASN A 85 -9.73 18.79 -8.21
C ASN A 85 -11.16 18.98 -8.75
N SER A 86 -11.74 20.16 -8.56
CA SER A 86 -13.11 20.49 -9.02
C SER A 86 -13.29 20.39 -10.55
N ASN A 87 -12.21 20.56 -11.31
CA ASN A 87 -12.18 20.41 -12.77
C ASN A 87 -11.93 18.96 -13.24
N LYS A 88 -12.05 17.96 -12.34
CA LYS A 88 -11.81 16.53 -12.62
C LYS A 88 -10.38 16.18 -13.04
N THR A 89 -9.41 17.02 -12.69
CA THR A 89 -7.98 16.67 -12.75
C THR A 89 -7.54 16.11 -11.39
N TYR A 90 -6.37 15.46 -11.37
CA TYR A 90 -5.78 14.87 -10.19
C TYR A 90 -4.48 15.57 -9.84
N THR A 91 -4.32 16.01 -8.60
CA THR A 91 -3.06 16.53 -8.07
C THR A 91 -2.41 15.49 -7.18
N LEU A 92 -1.20 15.06 -7.53
CA LEU A 92 -0.38 14.21 -6.67
C LEU A 92 0.56 15.05 -5.82
N ASN A 93 0.53 14.79 -4.52
CA ASN A 93 1.33 15.46 -3.51
C ASN A 93 2.56 14.61 -3.18
N PHE A 94 3.46 14.42 -4.14
CA PHE A 94 4.72 13.72 -3.87
C PHE A 94 5.57 14.50 -2.87
N GLY A 95 6.36 13.79 -2.06
CA GLY A 95 7.22 14.41 -1.06
C GLY A 95 8.27 15.37 -1.65
N SER A 96 8.69 15.17 -2.91
CA SER A 96 9.57 16.13 -3.61
C SER A 96 8.83 17.18 -4.45
N GLY A 97 7.52 17.31 -4.31
CA GLY A 97 6.72 18.38 -4.93
C GLY A 97 5.46 17.89 -5.63
N LYS A 98 4.57 18.82 -5.97
CA LYS A 98 3.25 18.49 -6.55
C LYS A 98 3.30 18.33 -8.06
N VAL A 99 2.39 17.53 -8.60
CA VAL A 99 2.15 17.42 -10.05
C VAL A 99 0.65 17.23 -10.30
N THR A 100 0.13 17.86 -11.34
CA THR A 100 -1.27 17.71 -11.76
C THR A 100 -1.35 16.98 -13.10
N VAL A 101 -2.25 16.01 -13.17
CA VAL A 101 -2.56 15.21 -14.36
C VAL A 101 -4.06 15.28 -14.65
N THR A 102 -4.41 15.20 -15.93
CA THR A 102 -5.78 15.24 -16.43
C THR A 102 -6.33 13.83 -16.59
N GLN A 103 -7.66 13.68 -16.61
CA GLN A 103 -8.29 12.39 -16.92
C GLN A 103 -7.79 11.81 -18.24
N LYS A 104 -7.62 12.65 -19.28
CA LYS A 104 -7.11 12.19 -20.58
C LYS A 104 -5.71 11.59 -20.49
N GLU A 105 -4.84 12.13 -19.64
CA GLU A 105 -3.51 11.55 -19.41
C GLU A 105 -3.64 10.20 -18.67
N VAL A 106 -4.55 10.11 -17.69
CA VAL A 106 -4.84 8.86 -16.92
C VAL A 106 -5.43 7.75 -17.81
N ASP A 107 -6.31 8.10 -18.75
CA ASP A 107 -6.87 7.15 -19.72
C ASP A 107 -5.80 6.60 -20.69
N ALA A 108 -4.66 7.27 -20.80
CA ALA A 108 -3.51 6.86 -21.61
C ALA A 108 -2.38 6.21 -20.78
N ALA A 109 -2.64 5.89 -19.51
CA ALA A 109 -1.74 5.10 -18.66
C ALA A 109 -1.43 3.74 -19.32
N HIS A 110 -0.21 3.25 -19.11
CA HIS A 110 0.20 1.93 -19.58
C HIS A 110 -0.11 0.83 -18.57
N VAL A 111 -0.10 1.14 -17.27
CA VAL A 111 -0.59 0.27 -16.23
C VAL A 111 -2.12 0.15 -16.33
N THR A 112 -2.61 -1.07 -16.10
CA THR A 112 -4.05 -1.35 -16.06
C THR A 112 -4.45 -1.95 -14.71
N GLY A 113 -5.77 -2.04 -14.47
CA GLY A 113 -6.34 -2.44 -13.19
C GLY A 113 -6.76 -1.21 -12.41
N ASP A 114 -6.13 -1.00 -11.26
CA ASP A 114 -6.45 0.03 -10.28
C ASP A 114 -6.36 1.48 -10.82
N LEU A 115 -7.29 2.36 -10.45
CA LEU A 115 -7.29 3.77 -10.84
C LEU A 115 -6.24 4.59 -10.09
N ASP A 116 -6.02 4.36 -8.78
CA ASP A 116 -4.99 5.05 -8.01
C ASP A 116 -3.61 4.82 -8.66
N ALA A 117 -3.32 3.57 -9.06
CA ALA A 117 -2.07 3.24 -9.73
C ALA A 117 -1.89 3.95 -11.08
N ARG A 118 -2.93 4.04 -11.91
CA ARG A 118 -2.88 4.76 -13.20
C ARG A 118 -2.64 6.25 -13.01
N VAL A 119 -3.28 6.86 -12.03
CA VAL A 119 -3.05 8.27 -11.68
C VAL A 119 -1.60 8.50 -11.25
N ILE A 120 -1.04 7.58 -10.44
CA ILE A 120 0.35 7.65 -9.97
C ILE A 120 1.34 7.43 -11.12
N GLU A 121 1.16 6.41 -11.94
CA GLU A 121 2.05 6.12 -13.08
C GLU A 121 2.16 7.34 -14.00
N VAL A 122 1.04 7.94 -14.40
CA VAL A 122 1.03 9.08 -15.32
C VAL A 122 1.70 10.30 -14.72
N ALA A 123 1.52 10.54 -13.42
CA ALA A 123 2.20 11.60 -12.70
C ALA A 123 3.71 11.37 -12.58
N LEU A 124 4.13 10.12 -12.37
CA LEU A 124 5.54 9.73 -12.42
C LEU A 124 6.09 9.89 -13.83
N GLN A 125 5.37 9.48 -14.88
CA GLN A 125 5.78 9.69 -16.26
C GLN A 125 6.04 11.17 -16.55
N LYS A 126 5.11 12.03 -16.14
CA LYS A 126 5.23 13.48 -16.34
C LYS A 126 6.44 14.11 -15.64
N THR A 127 6.92 13.51 -14.55
CA THR A 127 7.97 14.09 -13.70
C THR A 127 9.32 13.38 -13.77
N MET A 128 9.33 12.12 -14.22
CA MET A 128 10.49 11.24 -14.20
C MET A 128 10.70 10.48 -15.51
N ASN A 129 9.78 10.58 -16.47
CA ASN A 129 9.85 9.86 -17.75
C ASN A 129 9.98 8.33 -17.58
N VAL A 130 9.20 7.75 -16.67
CA VAL A 130 9.29 6.35 -16.24
C VAL A 130 9.14 5.31 -17.36
N TYR A 131 8.46 5.63 -18.46
CA TYR A 131 8.31 4.71 -19.61
C TYR A 131 9.65 4.36 -20.27
N ASN A 132 10.71 5.15 -20.03
CA ASN A 132 12.06 4.90 -20.51
C ASN A 132 12.96 4.18 -19.48
N GLY A 133 12.38 3.66 -18.40
CA GLY A 133 13.12 2.99 -17.33
C GLY A 133 13.57 3.94 -16.24
N VAL A 134 13.29 3.54 -15.00
CA VAL A 134 13.76 4.19 -13.77
C VAL A 134 13.99 3.13 -12.71
N PHE A 135 14.89 3.40 -11.76
CA PHE A 135 15.03 2.54 -10.59
C PHE A 135 13.93 2.85 -9.57
N ALA A 136 13.45 1.81 -8.88
CA ALA A 136 12.44 1.95 -7.83
C ALA A 136 12.88 2.92 -6.72
N CYS A 137 14.19 3.03 -6.42
CA CYS A 137 14.70 3.98 -5.43
C CYS A 137 14.47 5.44 -5.82
N ASP A 138 14.53 5.76 -7.11
CA ASP A 138 14.24 7.12 -7.59
C ASP A 138 12.76 7.43 -7.42
N VAL A 139 11.91 6.45 -7.68
CA VAL A 139 10.45 6.55 -7.51
C VAL A 139 10.10 6.69 -6.03
N PHE A 140 10.73 5.92 -5.14
CA PHE A 140 10.61 6.10 -3.70
C PHE A 140 11.08 7.47 -3.24
N THR A 141 12.19 7.98 -3.76
CA THR A 141 12.66 9.34 -3.47
C THR A 141 11.66 10.38 -3.95
N ARG A 142 11.04 10.19 -5.13
CA ARG A 142 9.99 11.07 -5.63
C ARG A 142 8.80 11.07 -4.67
N MET A 143 8.22 9.90 -4.41
CA MET A 143 7.03 9.72 -3.58
C MET A 143 7.22 10.26 -2.15
N THR A 144 8.35 9.99 -1.53
CA THR A 144 8.59 10.30 -0.10
C THR A 144 9.30 11.64 0.13
N GLY A 145 10.04 12.15 -0.86
CA GLY A 145 10.96 13.26 -0.69
C GLY A 145 12.25 12.90 0.09
N PHE A 146 12.44 11.62 0.44
CA PHE A 146 13.60 11.18 1.20
C PHE A 146 14.84 11.03 0.31
N LYS A 147 16.00 11.36 0.88
CA LYS A 147 17.29 11.20 0.21
C LYS A 147 17.72 9.74 0.21
N GLN A 148 18.41 9.33 -0.86
CA GLN A 148 18.98 8.00 -0.94
C GLN A 148 20.23 7.87 -0.07
N LYS A 149 20.41 6.68 0.53
CA LYS A 149 21.66 6.24 1.17
C LYS A 149 22.08 4.93 0.53
N THR A 150 23.11 5.01 -0.29
CA THR A 150 23.65 3.88 -1.04
C THR A 150 24.74 3.15 -0.26
N SER A 151 24.77 1.84 -0.38
CA SER A 151 25.77 0.96 0.23
C SER A 151 26.13 -0.19 -0.72
N TYR A 152 27.30 -0.78 -0.50
CA TYR A 152 27.88 -1.81 -1.37
C TYR A 152 28.50 -2.93 -0.53
N GLY A 153 28.63 -4.12 -1.12
CA GLY A 153 29.36 -5.25 -0.55
C GLY A 153 28.55 -6.14 0.41
N GLY A 154 29.05 -7.37 0.62
CA GLY A 154 28.29 -8.45 1.26
C GLY A 154 27.80 -8.17 2.69
N SER A 155 28.56 -7.41 3.49
CA SER A 155 28.12 -7.02 4.85
C SER A 155 26.92 -6.07 4.79
N SER A 156 26.93 -5.11 3.85
CA SER A 156 25.80 -4.22 3.61
C SER A 156 24.60 -4.99 3.05
N LYS A 157 24.81 -5.95 2.14
CA LYS A 157 23.75 -6.85 1.63
C LYS A 157 22.99 -7.51 2.78
N LYS A 158 23.72 -8.23 3.64
CA LYS A 158 23.14 -8.95 4.78
C LYS A 158 22.43 -8.02 5.76
N SER A 159 23.05 -6.87 6.06
CA SER A 159 22.46 -5.88 6.97
C SER A 159 21.13 -5.33 6.43
N THR A 160 21.07 -4.99 5.14
CA THR A 160 19.85 -4.48 4.48
C THR A 160 18.74 -5.52 4.47
N ILE A 161 19.04 -6.78 4.16
CA ILE A 161 18.05 -7.87 4.18
C ILE A 161 17.56 -8.13 5.61
N ASN A 162 18.46 -8.15 6.60
CA ASN A 162 18.08 -8.28 8.00
C ASN A 162 17.17 -7.13 8.47
N ALA A 163 17.46 -5.90 8.04
CA ALA A 163 16.61 -4.74 8.36
C ALA A 163 15.21 -4.88 7.76
N LEU A 164 15.10 -5.32 6.50
CA LEU A 164 13.83 -5.65 5.87
C LEU A 164 13.07 -6.73 6.64
N ALA A 165 13.74 -7.85 6.95
CA ALA A 165 13.15 -8.95 7.71
C ALA A 165 12.60 -8.48 9.07
N ALA A 166 13.35 -7.64 9.78
CA ALA A 166 12.90 -7.07 11.05
C ALA A 166 11.65 -6.18 10.89
N LYS A 167 11.57 -5.37 9.82
CA LYS A 167 10.38 -4.55 9.54
C LYS A 167 9.15 -5.43 9.25
N PHE A 168 9.30 -6.49 8.47
CA PHE A 168 8.22 -7.45 8.21
C PHE A 168 7.80 -8.19 9.49
N ALA A 169 8.75 -8.69 10.27
CA ALA A 169 8.47 -9.37 11.55
C ALA A 169 7.73 -8.47 12.57
N SER A 170 7.99 -7.16 12.54
CA SER A 170 7.27 -6.19 13.40
C SER A 170 5.85 -5.86 12.94
N GLY A 171 5.41 -6.39 11.79
CA GLY A 171 4.11 -6.09 11.18
C GLY A 171 4.04 -4.75 10.45
N GLN A 172 5.12 -3.97 10.40
CA GLN A 172 5.18 -2.69 9.67
C GLN A 172 5.18 -2.89 8.15
N GLY A 173 5.80 -3.98 7.69
CA GLY A 173 6.11 -4.17 6.28
C GLY A 173 7.14 -3.17 5.74
N ALA A 174 7.32 -3.11 4.42
CA ALA A 174 8.22 -2.14 3.79
C ALA A 174 7.76 -1.77 2.38
N MET A 175 7.93 -0.50 2.01
CA MET A 175 8.01 -0.12 0.59
C MET A 175 9.40 -0.56 0.10
N ALA A 176 9.47 -1.68 -0.63
CA ALA A 176 10.73 -2.28 -1.02
C ALA A 176 10.66 -2.90 -2.42
N ALA A 177 11.79 -2.89 -3.12
CA ALA A 177 11.94 -3.44 -4.47
C ALA A 177 13.35 -3.96 -4.72
N CYS A 178 13.51 -4.81 -5.74
CA CYS A 178 14.79 -5.42 -6.12
C CYS A 178 14.88 -5.74 -7.61
N ASP A 179 16.08 -6.13 -8.05
CA ASP A 179 16.34 -6.83 -9.30
C ASP A 179 17.48 -7.86 -9.15
N PHE A 180 17.68 -8.71 -10.16
CA PHE A 180 18.55 -9.89 -10.07
C PHE A 180 19.62 -9.93 -11.16
N THR A 181 20.78 -10.50 -10.84
CA THR A 181 21.84 -10.93 -11.77
C THR A 181 21.77 -12.42 -12.12
N ILE A 182 21.00 -13.20 -11.36
CA ILE A 182 20.82 -14.63 -11.63
C ILE A 182 19.34 -14.90 -11.87
N ALA A 183 19.03 -15.43 -13.06
CA ALA A 183 17.67 -15.75 -13.47
C ALA A 183 17.14 -17.01 -12.79
N ASP A 184 15.82 -17.07 -12.63
CA ASP A 184 15.07 -18.30 -12.32
C ASP A 184 13.80 -18.32 -13.20
N PRO A 185 13.91 -18.79 -14.46
CA PRO A 185 12.80 -18.79 -15.39
C PRO A 185 11.59 -19.60 -14.91
N SER A 186 11.80 -20.61 -14.07
CA SER A 186 10.72 -21.43 -13.50
C SER A 186 9.77 -20.63 -12.60
N LYS A 187 10.27 -19.51 -12.06
CA LYS A 187 9.53 -18.56 -11.22
C LYS A 187 9.24 -17.23 -11.92
N GLY A 188 9.62 -17.08 -13.19
CA GLY A 188 9.51 -15.81 -13.92
C GLY A 188 10.51 -14.75 -13.45
N ILE A 189 11.65 -15.15 -12.88
CA ILE A 189 12.74 -14.23 -12.51
C ILE A 189 13.70 -14.06 -13.68
N ILE A 190 13.83 -12.83 -14.15
CA ILE A 190 14.82 -12.34 -15.10
C ILE A 190 16.09 -11.91 -14.35
N GLY A 191 17.25 -12.36 -14.84
CA GLY A 191 18.57 -12.15 -14.21
C GLY A 191 19.51 -11.23 -15.00
N ASP A 192 19.00 -10.36 -15.86
CA ASP A 192 19.82 -9.40 -16.63
C ASP A 192 19.89 -8.01 -15.96
N GLY A 193 19.28 -7.86 -14.78
CA GLY A 193 19.18 -6.59 -14.08
C GLY A 193 18.22 -5.57 -14.69
N GLY A 194 17.49 -5.95 -15.75
CA GLY A 194 16.58 -5.09 -16.50
C GLY A 194 15.14 -5.11 -16.02
N HIS A 195 14.80 -5.93 -15.01
CA HIS A 195 13.43 -6.07 -14.50
C HIS A 195 13.36 -5.94 -12.98
N SER A 196 12.47 -5.06 -12.51
CA SER A 196 12.27 -4.82 -11.08
C SER A 196 11.10 -5.64 -10.52
N TYR A 197 11.18 -5.99 -9.24
CA TYR A 197 10.15 -6.69 -8.48
C TYR A 197 9.90 -5.97 -7.17
N SER A 198 8.64 -5.93 -6.72
CA SER A 198 8.30 -5.48 -5.37
C SER A 198 8.59 -6.58 -4.35
N ILE A 199 9.15 -6.23 -3.19
CA ILE A 199 9.38 -7.17 -2.09
C ILE A 199 8.18 -7.10 -1.14
N ARG A 200 7.41 -8.19 -1.06
CA ARG A 200 6.19 -8.29 -0.25
C ARG A 200 6.43 -8.77 1.17
N TRP A 201 7.46 -9.61 1.35
CA TRP A 201 7.82 -10.21 2.63
C TRP A 201 9.26 -10.74 2.61
N VAL A 202 9.91 -10.70 3.77
CA VAL A 202 11.23 -11.31 4.03
C VAL A 202 11.21 -11.86 5.45
N ASP A 203 11.66 -13.10 5.64
CA ASP A 203 11.97 -13.65 6.96
C ASP A 203 13.34 -14.38 6.94
N GLU A 204 13.54 -15.35 7.82
CA GLU A 204 14.79 -16.11 7.91
C GLU A 204 14.95 -17.14 6.79
N GLU A 205 13.85 -17.61 6.21
CA GLU A 205 13.84 -18.74 5.27
C GLU A 205 13.46 -18.32 3.85
N ILE A 206 12.52 -17.39 3.71
CA ILE A 206 11.90 -17.05 2.43
C ILE A 206 11.88 -15.55 2.15
N VAL A 207 11.81 -15.25 0.85
CA VAL A 207 11.47 -13.94 0.31
C VAL A 207 10.27 -14.11 -0.61
N VAL A 208 9.29 -13.22 -0.46
CA VAL A 208 8.10 -13.17 -1.32
C VAL A 208 8.17 -11.91 -2.16
N LEU A 209 8.11 -12.10 -3.47
CA LEU A 209 8.19 -11.04 -4.47
C LEU A 209 6.89 -10.92 -5.25
N ILE A 210 6.71 -9.77 -5.88
CA ILE A 210 5.61 -9.50 -6.80
C ILE A 210 6.21 -8.98 -8.11
N ASN A 211 5.86 -9.62 -9.22
CA ASN A 211 6.26 -9.19 -10.55
C ASN A 211 5.31 -8.09 -11.05
N PRO A 212 5.81 -6.92 -11.48
CA PRO A 212 4.96 -5.81 -11.93
C PRO A 212 4.11 -6.15 -13.17
N TRP A 213 4.44 -7.19 -13.93
CA TRP A 213 3.61 -7.65 -15.04
C TRP A 213 2.22 -8.14 -14.59
N ASP A 214 2.11 -8.67 -13.37
CA ASP A 214 0.86 -9.13 -12.79
C ASP A 214 1.00 -9.19 -11.26
N THR A 215 0.49 -8.15 -10.59
CA THR A 215 0.68 -8.03 -9.13
C THR A 215 -0.25 -8.91 -8.31
N SER A 216 -1.18 -9.64 -8.95
CA SER A 216 -1.99 -10.66 -8.27
C SER A 216 -1.20 -11.92 -7.92
N LYS A 217 -0.01 -12.10 -8.50
CA LYS A 217 0.81 -13.30 -8.36
C LYS A 217 1.99 -13.06 -7.42
N LEU A 218 2.17 -14.01 -6.50
CA LEU A 218 3.29 -14.05 -5.57
C LEU A 218 4.35 -15.02 -6.09
N ILE A 219 5.61 -14.59 -5.98
CA ILE A 219 6.78 -15.42 -6.27
C ILE A 219 7.48 -15.73 -4.95
N TYR A 220 7.62 -17.01 -4.64
CA TYR A 220 8.29 -17.48 -3.44
C TYR A 220 9.68 -18.00 -3.78
N MET A 221 10.71 -17.53 -3.06
CA MET A 221 12.06 -18.06 -3.18
C MET A 221 12.71 -18.18 -1.81
N SER A 222 13.69 -19.07 -1.68
CA SER A 222 14.46 -19.14 -0.44
C SER A 222 15.29 -17.87 -0.28
N ARG A 223 15.49 -17.45 0.96
CA ARG A 223 16.33 -16.31 1.29
C ARG A 223 17.76 -16.49 0.80
N ASN A 224 18.30 -17.70 0.88
CA ASN A 224 19.61 -18.02 0.32
C ASN A 224 19.65 -17.82 -1.21
N GLN A 225 18.61 -18.27 -1.93
CA GLN A 225 18.52 -18.00 -3.37
C GLN A 225 18.49 -16.50 -3.64
N PHE A 226 17.70 -15.73 -2.88
CA PHE A 226 17.61 -14.27 -3.02
C PHE A 226 18.96 -13.59 -2.76
N GLU A 227 19.63 -13.90 -1.65
CA GLU A 227 20.93 -13.33 -1.26
C GLU A 227 22.04 -13.56 -2.32
N ASN A 228 22.00 -14.72 -2.98
CA ASN A 228 22.98 -15.09 -4.01
C ASN A 228 22.65 -14.53 -5.39
N SER A 229 21.40 -14.16 -5.66
CA SER A 229 20.94 -13.73 -6.99
C SER A 229 20.71 -12.22 -7.10
N ILE A 230 20.57 -11.53 -5.98
CA ILE A 230 20.22 -10.11 -5.97
C ILE A 230 21.39 -9.22 -6.40
N ARG A 231 21.10 -8.31 -7.33
CA ARG A 231 22.03 -7.26 -7.77
C ARG A 231 21.74 -5.95 -7.07
N TYR A 232 20.46 -5.63 -6.90
CA TYR A 232 19.99 -4.37 -6.37
C TYR A 232 18.82 -4.61 -5.43
N MET A 233 18.81 -3.89 -4.31
CA MET A 233 17.62 -3.75 -3.48
C MET A 233 17.49 -2.35 -2.93
N THR A 234 16.25 -1.94 -2.72
CA THR A 234 15.94 -0.66 -2.10
C THR A 234 14.73 -0.78 -1.19
N TYR A 235 14.70 0.03 -0.14
CA TYR A 235 13.52 0.20 0.68
C TYR A 235 13.43 1.59 1.31
N VAL A 236 12.23 1.99 1.71
CA VAL A 236 12.00 3.22 2.48
C VAL A 236 12.21 2.95 3.97
N ASP A 237 13.17 3.64 4.58
CA ASP A 237 13.33 3.74 6.03
C ASP A 237 12.70 5.06 6.49
N GLU A 238 11.43 4.98 6.87
CA GLU A 238 10.61 6.09 7.34
C GLU A 238 11.08 6.65 8.69
N SER A 239 11.69 5.81 9.53
CA SER A 239 12.24 6.23 10.82
C SER A 239 13.45 7.14 10.64
N ALA A 240 14.33 6.77 9.70
CA ALA A 240 15.54 7.52 9.39
C ALA A 240 15.37 8.50 8.22
N LYS A 241 14.14 8.64 7.69
CA LYS A 241 13.74 9.50 6.57
C LYS A 241 14.68 9.38 5.37
N ARG A 242 14.95 8.15 4.93
CA ARG A 242 15.85 7.84 3.81
C ARG A 242 15.31 6.72 2.94
N VAL A 243 15.71 6.72 1.68
CA VAL A 243 15.61 5.55 0.81
C VAL A 243 16.92 4.79 0.90
N VAL A 244 16.91 3.58 1.45
CA VAL A 244 18.10 2.74 1.51
C VAL A 244 18.28 2.06 0.17
N VAL A 245 19.51 2.06 -0.34
CA VAL A 245 19.87 1.44 -1.61
C VAL A 245 21.09 0.55 -1.40
N TYR A 246 21.03 -0.65 -1.92
CA TYR A 246 22.14 -1.58 -1.98
C TYR A 246 22.41 -1.97 -3.44
N TRP A 247 23.70 -2.07 -3.77
CA TRP A 247 24.22 -2.61 -5.03
C TRP A 247 25.25 -3.70 -4.75
N ASP A 248 25.15 -4.79 -5.50
CA ASP A 248 26.14 -5.87 -5.59
C ASP A 248 27.31 -5.50 -6.51
#